data_AF-A0AAD1TEL0-F1
#
_entry.id   AF-A0AAD1TEL0-F1
#
_cell.length_a   1.000
_cell.length_b   1.000
_cell.length_c   1.000
_cell.angle_alpha   90.00
_cell.angle_beta   90.00
_cell.angle_gamma   90.00
#
_symmetry.space_group_name_H-M   'P 1'
#
loop_
_entity.id
_entity.type
_entity.pdbx_description
1 polymer ?
#
loop_
_entity_poly.entity_id
_entity_poly.type
_entity_poly.pdbx_seq_one_letter_code
_entity_poly.pdbx_strand_id
1 'polypeptide(L)' 'MFLSSNPSRWSVEEVYEFISSLQGCQELAEDFRSQEIDGQALLLLKEEHLMTALNIKLGPALKICAKINLLKET' A
#
# COMPACT_ATOMS: atom_id res chain seq x y z
N MET A 1 -0.84 9.37 -14.22
CA MET A 1 -1.71 8.27 -14.70
C MET A 1 -2.84 8.15 -13.68
N PHE A 2 -4.10 8.05 -14.11
CA PHE A 2 -5.24 7.94 -13.16
C PHE A 2 -5.34 6.49 -12.70
N LEU A 3 -5.19 6.24 -11.40
CA LEU A 3 -5.44 4.92 -10.79
C LEU A 3 -6.91 4.54 -11.03
N SER A 4 -7.19 3.25 -11.22
CA SER A 4 -8.58 2.75 -11.31
C SER A 4 -9.42 3.23 -10.13
N SER A 5 -10.70 3.54 -10.36
CA SER A 5 -11.57 4.09 -9.33
C SER A 5 -11.90 3.11 -8.19
N ASN A 6 -11.66 1.79 -8.38
CA ASN A 6 -11.94 0.79 -7.37
C ASN A 6 -10.63 0.13 -6.89
N PRO A 7 -10.17 0.43 -5.65
CA PRO A 7 -8.93 -0.12 -5.10
C PRO A 7 -8.89 -1.64 -5.04
N SER A 8 -10.02 -2.33 -4.91
CA SER A 8 -10.06 -3.81 -4.92
C SER A 8 -9.68 -4.44 -6.27
N ARG A 9 -9.62 -3.63 -7.35
CA ARG A 9 -9.24 -4.08 -8.70
C ARG A 9 -7.85 -3.60 -9.11
N TRP A 10 -7.12 -2.96 -8.21
CA TRP A 10 -5.77 -2.51 -8.52
C TRP A 10 -4.85 -3.70 -8.80
N SER A 11 -4.14 -3.62 -9.90
CA SER A 11 -2.97 -4.44 -10.18
C SER A 11 -1.84 -4.14 -9.19
N VAL A 12 -0.84 -5.02 -9.14
CA VAL A 12 0.40 -4.78 -8.38
C VAL A 12 1.04 -3.45 -8.79
N GLU A 13 0.97 -3.09 -10.06
CA GLU A 13 1.53 -1.83 -10.56
C GLU A 13 0.75 -0.60 -10.06
N GLU A 14 -0.57 -0.67 -9.98
CA GLU A 14 -1.37 0.40 -9.41
C GLU A 14 -1.14 0.55 -7.89
N VAL A 15 -0.90 -0.56 -7.17
CA VAL A 15 -0.47 -0.53 -5.76
C VAL A 15 0.92 0.11 -5.63
N TYR A 16 1.86 -0.26 -6.49
CA TYR A 16 3.19 0.34 -6.53
C TYR A 16 3.13 1.85 -6.71
N GLU A 17 2.36 2.32 -7.70
CA GLU A 17 2.17 3.75 -7.99
C GLU A 17 1.52 4.47 -6.80
N PHE A 18 0.53 3.84 -6.16
CA PHE A 18 -0.09 4.38 -4.94
C PHE A 18 0.94 4.55 -3.81
N ILE A 19 1.72 3.53 -3.47
CA ILE A 19 2.75 3.62 -2.41
C ILE A 19 3.84 4.62 -2.79
N SER A 20 4.28 4.62 -4.05
CA SER A 20 5.25 5.58 -4.61
C SER A 20 4.78 7.03 -4.55
N SER A 21 3.46 7.27 -4.53
CA SER A 21 2.90 8.61 -4.38
C SER A 21 2.91 9.12 -2.94
N LEU A 22 3.10 8.24 -1.94
CA LEU A 22 3.06 8.62 -0.53
C LEU A 22 4.38 9.26 -0.10
N GLN A 23 4.28 10.49 0.42
CA GLN A 23 5.45 11.26 0.83
C GLN A 23 6.28 10.56 1.92
N GLY A 24 7.53 10.22 1.58
CA GLY A 24 8.47 9.54 2.46
C GLY A 24 8.25 8.03 2.54
N CYS A 25 7.55 7.44 1.57
CA CYS A 25 7.34 5.99 1.45
C CYS A 25 7.72 5.45 0.06
N GLN A 26 8.34 6.27 -0.79
CA GLN A 26 8.64 5.91 -2.19
C GLN A 26 9.53 4.68 -2.29
N GLU A 27 10.53 4.57 -1.43
CA GLU A 27 11.45 3.42 -1.38
C GLU A 27 10.75 2.12 -0.97
N LEU A 28 9.57 2.18 -0.34
CA LEU A 28 8.82 1.00 0.10
C LEU A 28 7.98 0.40 -1.03
N ALA A 29 7.80 1.10 -2.14
CA ALA A 29 6.95 0.63 -3.23
C ALA A 29 7.49 -0.66 -3.88
N GLU A 30 8.80 -0.80 -4.01
CA GLU A 30 9.42 -2.03 -4.53
C GLU A 30 9.19 -3.23 -3.60
N ASP A 31 9.10 -3.03 -2.28
CA ASP A 31 8.77 -4.11 -1.35
C ASP A 31 7.34 -4.62 -1.60
N PHE A 32 6.39 -3.71 -1.84
CA PHE A 32 5.01 -4.09 -2.18
C PHE A 32 4.93 -4.82 -3.52
N ARG A 33 5.66 -4.34 -4.53
CA ARG A 33 5.71 -4.99 -5.85
C ARG A 33 6.35 -6.38 -5.77
N SER A 34 7.46 -6.51 -5.04
CA SER A 34 8.19 -7.78 -4.88
C SER A 34 7.40 -8.84 -4.12
N GLN A 35 6.48 -8.41 -3.24
CA GLN A 35 5.56 -9.29 -2.51
C GLN A 35 4.25 -9.53 -3.26
N GLU A 36 4.15 -9.05 -4.51
CA GLU A 36 2.98 -9.20 -5.38
C GLU A 36 1.69 -8.68 -4.73
N ILE A 37 1.78 -7.57 -3.98
CA ILE A 37 0.62 -6.98 -3.30
C ILE A 37 -0.26 -6.28 -4.33
N ASP A 38 -1.38 -6.91 -4.66
CA ASP A 38 -2.46 -6.33 -5.46
C ASP A 38 -3.45 -5.54 -4.59
N GLY A 39 -4.47 -4.96 -5.23
CA GLY A 39 -5.48 -4.15 -4.56
C GLY A 39 -6.29 -4.90 -3.49
N GLN A 40 -6.55 -6.19 -3.70
CA GLN A 40 -7.26 -7.00 -2.70
C GLN A 40 -6.39 -7.24 -1.47
N ALA A 41 -5.14 -7.63 -1.69
CA ALA A 41 -4.16 -7.83 -0.62
C ALA A 41 -3.92 -6.52 0.16
N LEU A 42 -3.75 -5.40 -0.55
CA LEU A 42 -3.56 -4.07 0.03
C LEU A 42 -4.66 -3.71 1.03
N LEU A 43 -5.93 -3.95 0.68
CA LEU A 43 -7.07 -3.66 1.55
C LEU A 43 -7.15 -4.60 2.77
N LEU A 44 -6.45 -5.74 2.77
CA LEU A 44 -6.37 -6.64 3.92
C LEU A 44 -5.18 -6.33 4.84
N LEU A 45 -4.25 -5.46 4.41
CA LEU A 45 -3.10 -5.09 5.23
C LEU A 45 -3.53 -4.37 6.51
N LYS A 46 -2.83 -4.74 7.59
CA LYS A 46 -2.89 -4.12 8.91
C LYS A 46 -1.49 -3.65 9.28
N GLU A 47 -1.40 -2.78 10.27
CA GLU A 47 -0.11 -2.25 10.76
C GLU A 47 0.87 -3.37 11.10
N GLU A 48 0.38 -4.43 11.76
CA GLU A 48 1.19 -5.61 12.11
C GLU A 48 1.82 -6.28 10.89
N HIS A 49 1.11 -6.38 9.76
CA HIS A 49 1.63 -6.99 8.54
C HIS A 49 2.73 -6.12 7.91
N LEU A 50 2.57 -4.80 7.91
CA LEU A 50 3.58 -3.87 7.40
C LEU A 50 4.87 -3.96 8.20
N MET A 51 4.76 -4.02 9.53
CA MET A 51 5.93 -4.05 10.41
C MET A 51 6.65 -5.38 10.38
N THR A 52 5.92 -6.50 10.29
CA THR A 52 6.50 -7.85 10.40
C THR A 52 6.86 -8.44 9.05
N ALA A 53 5.92 -8.47 8.10
CA ALA A 53 6.11 -9.13 6.81
C ALA A 53 6.93 -8.27 5.83
N LEU A 54 6.76 -6.94 5.90
CA LEU A 54 7.46 -6.00 5.02
C LEU A 54 8.63 -5.28 5.71
N ASN A 55 8.90 -5.57 6.99
CA ASN A 55 9.97 -4.95 7.78
C ASN A 55 9.93 -3.40 7.78
N ILE A 56 8.73 -2.82 7.70
CA ILE A 56 8.51 -1.37 7.65
C ILE A 56 8.51 -0.81 9.08
N LYS A 57 9.23 0.30 9.31
CA LYS A 57 9.24 0.97 10.62
C LYS A 57 7.84 1.50 10.97
N LEU A 58 7.56 1.60 12.27
CA LEU A 58 6.25 2.05 12.79
C LEU A 58 5.74 3.36 12.15
N GLY A 59 6.62 4.36 11.99
CA GLY A 59 6.24 5.66 11.42
C GLY A 59 5.64 5.55 10.00
N PRO A 60 6.37 5.01 9.01
CA PRO A 60 5.82 4.73 7.69
C PRO A 60 4.64 3.76 7.70
N ALA A 61 4.65 2.72 8.54
CA ALA A 61 3.54 1.76 8.64
C ALA A 61 2.21 2.45 9.02
N LEU A 62 2.23 3.33 10.03
CA LEU A 62 1.08 4.13 10.44
C LEU A 62 0.56 5.03 9.30
N LYS A 63 1.47 5.68 8.55
CA LYS A 63 1.11 6.52 7.40
C LYS A 63 0.41 5.73 6.30
N ILE A 64 0.94 4.56 5.95
CA ILE A 64 0.37 3.69 4.93
C ILE A 64 -1.00 3.17 5.39
N CYS A 65 -1.13 2.68 6.62
CA CYS A 65 -2.41 2.22 7.16
C CYS A 65 -3.49 3.30 7.16
N ALA A 66 -3.15 4.55 7.53
CA ALA A 66 -4.08 5.66 7.46
C ALA A 66 -4.59 5.91 6.03
N LYS A 67 -3.72 5.78 5.02
CA LYS A 67 -4.10 5.94 3.61
C LYS A 67 -4.93 4.77 3.08
N ILE A 68 -4.61 3.53 3.48
CA ILE A 68 -5.41 2.34 3.14
C ILE A 68 -6.82 2.44 3.75
N ASN A 69 -6.96 2.95 4.98
CA ASN A 69 -8.27 3.11 5.59
C ASN A 69 -9.15 4.12 4.83
N LEU A 70 -8.57 5.24 4.37
CA LEU A 70 -9.30 6.18 3.50
C LEU A 70 -9.74 5.53 2.17
N LEU A 71 -8.92 4.66 1.59
CA LEU A 71 -9.29 3.93 0.37
C LEU A 71 -10.47 2.96 0.57
N LYS A 72 -10.66 2.42 1.79
CA LYS A 72 -11.77 1.52 2.11
C LYS A 72 -13.11 2.23 2.24
N GLU A 73 -13.08 3.53 2.51
CA GLU A 73 -14.27 4.37 2.64
C GLU A 73 -14.78 4.89 1.27
N THR A 74 -14.10 4.51 0.18
CA THR A 74 -14.42 4.92 -1.20
C THR A 74 -15.12 3.80 -1.96
#